data_AF-A0A9E4SS01-F1
#
_entry.id   AF-A0A9E4SS01-F1
#
_cell.length_a   1.000
_cell.length_b   1.000
_cell.length_c   1.000
_cell.angle_alpha   90.00
_cell.angle_beta   90.00
_cell.angle_gamma   90.00
#
_symmetry.space_group_name_H-M   'P 1'
#
loop_
_entity.id
_entity.type
_entity.pdbx_description
1 polymer ?
#
loop_
_entity_poly.entity_id
_entity_poly.type
_entity_poly.pdbx_seq_one_letter_code
_entity_poly.pdbx_strand_id
1 'polypeptide(L)'
;MRKNRLLMGIGLLIGVLAMTAVACGDDDDDDGDDNGGGDAPTLTATLAEADGSGVTGSATLTEAADGATQVVVDMAGLSGAHANHLHHGSCDAQGEVHVTLELLDGTDGSATATSTFEEPELAHFEAGHYVAVHEADGAPGPVISCGDVD
;
A
#
# COMPACT_ATOMS: atom_id res chain seq x y z
N MET A 1 18.75 5.48 -65.25
CA MET A 1 18.67 6.89 -65.70
C MET A 1 17.22 7.22 -66.03
N ARG A 2 16.81 8.43 -65.65
CA ARG A 2 15.45 9.00 -65.72
C ARG A 2 14.88 8.99 -67.15
N LYS A 3 13.55 8.91 -67.29
CA LYS A 3 12.72 9.88 -68.03
C LYS A 3 11.20 9.60 -67.90
N ASN A 4 10.54 10.46 -67.13
CA ASN A 4 9.10 10.75 -67.14
C ASN A 4 8.63 11.26 -68.50
N ARG A 5 7.43 10.87 -68.93
CA ARG A 5 6.47 11.65 -69.76
C ARG A 5 5.05 11.11 -69.43
N LEU A 6 4.01 11.79 -68.95
CA LEU A 6 3.42 13.13 -69.11
C LEU A 6 1.98 12.94 -69.70
N LEU A 7 0.94 13.39 -68.95
CA LEU A 7 -0.45 13.76 -69.35
C LEU A 7 -1.39 12.62 -69.80
N MET A 8 -2.73 12.61 -69.64
CA MET A 8 -3.76 13.34 -68.89
C MET A 8 -5.06 12.55 -69.18
N GLY A 9 -5.96 12.39 -68.22
CA GLY A 9 -7.28 11.80 -68.46
C GLY A 9 -8.23 12.09 -67.30
N ILE A 10 -8.95 13.20 -67.43
CA ILE A 10 -9.91 13.76 -66.45
C ILE A 10 -11.26 13.03 -66.53
N GLY A 11 -11.84 12.72 -65.38
CA GLY A 11 -13.25 12.39 -65.19
C GLY A 11 -13.52 12.29 -63.68
N LEU A 12 -13.73 13.41 -62.98
CA LEU A 12 -15.01 14.08 -62.76
C LEU A 12 -15.97 13.27 -61.85
N LEU A 13 -16.43 13.93 -60.76
CA LEU A 13 -17.59 13.61 -59.89
C LEU A 13 -17.38 12.40 -58.94
N ILE A 14 -17.53 12.45 -57.62
CA ILE A 14 -18.42 13.16 -56.67
C ILE A 14 -17.67 13.13 -55.31
N GLY A 15 -17.44 14.23 -54.60
CA GLY A 15 -18.39 14.78 -53.62
C GLY A 15 -17.95 14.41 -52.20
N VAL A 16 -17.30 15.35 -51.52
CA VAL A 16 -16.96 15.28 -50.10
C VAL A 16 -18.26 15.25 -49.29
N LEU A 17 -18.41 14.26 -48.39
CA LEU A 17 -19.25 14.41 -47.21
C LEU A 17 -18.52 13.83 -46.01
N ALA A 18 -17.96 14.75 -45.24
CA ALA A 18 -17.54 14.55 -43.86
C ALA A 18 -18.78 14.52 -42.94
N MET A 19 -18.50 14.30 -41.65
CA MET A 19 -19.36 14.50 -40.48
C MET A 19 -19.98 13.22 -39.93
N THR A 20 -19.16 12.62 -39.06
CA THR A 20 -19.55 12.04 -37.78
C THR A 20 -20.78 12.73 -37.17
N ALA A 21 -21.83 11.97 -36.94
CA ALA A 21 -22.88 12.29 -35.99
C ALA A 21 -23.25 10.98 -35.28
N VAL A 22 -22.53 10.67 -34.20
CA VAL A 22 -23.10 9.83 -33.15
C VAL A 22 -24.07 10.74 -32.40
N ALA A 23 -25.32 10.31 -32.28
CA ALA A 23 -26.36 11.11 -31.69
C ALA A 23 -26.09 11.34 -30.19
N CYS A 24 -26.13 12.60 -29.77
CA CYS A 24 -26.29 13.00 -28.38
C CYS A 24 -27.66 12.54 -27.88
N GLY A 25 -27.70 11.85 -26.74
CA GLY A 25 -28.78 11.98 -25.78
C GLY A 25 -28.24 12.87 -24.66
N ASP A 26 -28.82 14.03 -24.52
CA ASP A 26 -28.46 15.06 -23.54
C ASP A 26 -29.77 15.51 -22.90
N ASP A 27 -29.97 15.13 -21.64
CA ASP A 27 -30.77 15.81 -20.62
C ASP A 27 -30.50 15.11 -19.27
N ASP A 28 -29.44 15.60 -18.63
CA ASP A 28 -29.30 15.96 -17.21
C ASP A 28 -30.16 15.23 -16.15
N ASP A 29 -29.51 14.33 -15.42
CA ASP A 29 -29.27 14.43 -13.96
C ASP A 29 -28.30 13.28 -13.61
N ASP A 30 -27.09 13.34 -14.18
CA ASP A 30 -25.97 12.63 -13.60
C ASP A 30 -25.54 13.50 -12.42
N ASP A 31 -26.23 13.31 -11.28
CA ASP A 31 -25.60 13.46 -9.97
C ASP A 31 -24.51 12.39 -9.90
N GLY A 32 -23.46 12.62 -10.71
CA GLY A 32 -22.20 11.96 -10.64
C GLY A 32 -21.71 12.25 -9.25
N ASP A 33 -21.92 11.26 -8.40
CA ASP A 33 -21.23 11.01 -7.16
C ASP A 33 -19.73 11.11 -7.46
N ASP A 34 -19.23 12.34 -7.49
CA ASP A 34 -17.82 12.68 -7.35
C ASP A 34 -17.49 12.44 -5.87
N ASN A 35 -17.73 11.21 -5.41
CA ASN A 35 -17.03 10.64 -4.31
C ASN A 35 -15.62 10.29 -4.84
N GLY A 36 -14.88 11.34 -5.20
CA GLY A 36 -13.42 11.35 -5.21
C GLY A 36 -12.88 11.20 -3.79
N GLY A 37 -13.42 10.22 -3.04
CA GLY A 37 -12.74 9.61 -1.92
C GLY A 37 -11.57 8.84 -2.51
N GLY A 38 -10.47 9.54 -2.77
CA GLY A 38 -9.19 8.89 -2.90
C GLY A 38 -9.04 7.99 -1.69
N ASP A 39 -8.89 6.70 -1.92
CA ASP A 39 -8.59 5.72 -0.87
C ASP A 39 -7.46 6.32 -0.02
N ALA A 40 -7.66 6.37 1.30
CA ALA A 40 -6.65 6.94 2.19
C ALA A 40 -5.33 6.19 1.94
N PRO A 41 -4.19 6.89 1.86
CA PRO A 41 -2.91 6.22 1.65
C PRO A 41 -2.75 5.10 2.68
N THR A 42 -2.32 3.94 2.19
CA THR A 42 -2.12 2.74 2.99
C THR A 42 -0.73 2.21 2.71
N LEU A 43 0.04 1.96 3.77
CA LEU A 43 1.34 1.28 3.69
C LEU A 43 1.20 -0.12 4.29
N THR A 44 2.00 -1.05 3.81
CA THR A 44 1.92 -2.45 4.25
C THR A 44 3.30 -3.02 4.51
N ALA A 45 3.37 -4.02 5.39
CA ALA A 45 4.53 -4.86 5.55
C ALA A 45 4.10 -6.32 5.54
N THR A 46 4.76 -7.16 4.73
CA THR A 46 4.62 -8.61 4.83
C THR A 46 5.66 -9.13 5.81
N LEU A 47 5.22 -9.69 6.93
CA LEU A 47 6.11 -10.13 8.00
C LEU A 47 6.51 -11.60 7.76
N ALA A 48 7.75 -11.79 7.33
CA ALA A 48 8.34 -13.11 7.14
C ALA A 48 8.92 -13.64 8.47
N GLU A 49 9.03 -14.96 8.60
CA GLU A 49 9.68 -15.56 9.76
C GLU A 49 11.17 -15.21 9.80
N ALA A 50 11.69 -15.04 11.01
CA ALA A 50 13.12 -14.96 11.29
C ALA A 50 13.58 -16.20 12.05
N ASP A 51 14.81 -16.65 11.78
CA ASP A 51 15.49 -17.75 12.48
C ASP A 51 14.67 -19.07 12.57
N GLY A 52 13.76 -19.31 11.62
CA GLY A 52 12.92 -20.51 11.58
C GLY A 52 11.88 -20.58 12.69
N SER A 53 11.41 -19.42 13.16
CA SER A 53 10.38 -19.31 14.21
C SER A 53 9.03 -19.93 13.83
N GLY A 54 8.72 -20.03 12.54
CA GLY A 54 7.38 -20.37 12.04
C GLY A 54 6.36 -19.24 12.17
N VAL A 55 6.78 -18.05 12.63
CA VAL A 55 5.90 -16.89 12.86
C VAL A 55 5.87 -16.01 11.62
N THR A 56 4.67 -15.75 11.10
CA THR A 56 4.47 -14.92 9.90
C THR A 56 3.23 -14.06 10.05
N GLY A 57 3.13 -12.97 9.29
CA GLY A 57 1.95 -12.13 9.32
C GLY A 57 2.01 -10.93 8.38
N SER A 58 1.29 -9.88 8.74
CA SER A 58 1.26 -8.63 8.00
C SER A 58 1.02 -7.45 8.94
N ALA A 59 1.47 -6.27 8.52
CA ALA A 59 1.10 -5.01 9.13
C ALA A 59 0.49 -4.09 8.08
N THR A 60 -0.51 -3.31 8.47
CA THR A 60 -1.15 -2.27 7.65
C THR A 60 -1.10 -0.96 8.43
N LEU A 61 -0.59 0.09 7.80
CA LEU A 61 -0.57 1.44 8.34
C LEU A 61 -1.52 2.31 7.52
N THR A 62 -2.39 3.05 8.19
CA THR A 62 -3.36 3.97 7.58
C THR A 62 -3.41 5.29 8.33
N GLU A 63 -3.82 6.34 7.64
CA GLU A 63 -4.18 7.61 8.26
C GLU A 63 -5.62 7.53 8.79
N ALA A 64 -5.80 7.78 10.07
CA ALA A 64 -7.11 7.89 10.71
C ALA A 64 -7.76 9.25 10.40
N ALA A 65 -9.06 9.38 10.67
CA ALA A 65 -9.83 10.57 10.30
C ALA A 65 -9.36 11.87 10.98
N ASP A 66 -8.58 11.78 12.06
CA ASP A 66 -7.99 12.91 12.79
C ASP A 66 -6.52 13.18 12.40
N GLY A 67 -5.99 12.49 11.39
CA GLY A 67 -4.60 12.59 10.94
C GLY A 67 -3.63 11.68 11.71
N ALA A 68 -4.09 10.95 12.73
CA ALA A 68 -3.26 10.00 13.46
C ALA A 68 -2.89 8.79 12.58
N THR A 69 -1.71 8.22 12.80
CA THR A 69 -1.34 6.95 12.17
C THR A 69 -1.93 5.79 12.96
N GLN A 70 -2.70 4.93 12.29
CA GLN A 70 -3.14 3.64 12.81
C GLN A 70 -2.29 2.52 12.21
N VAL A 71 -1.87 1.59 13.06
CA VAL A 71 -1.13 0.38 12.67
C VAL A 71 -1.91 -0.83 13.14
N VAL A 72 -2.26 -1.72 12.22
CA VAL A 72 -2.86 -3.02 12.51
C VAL A 72 -1.84 -4.10 12.17
N VAL A 73 -1.48 -4.92 13.14
CA VAL A 73 -0.55 -6.05 12.96
C VAL A 73 -1.32 -7.35 13.18
N ASP A 74 -1.29 -8.24 12.20
CA ASP A 74 -1.94 -9.56 12.24
C ASP A 74 -0.88 -10.66 12.06
N MET A 75 -0.82 -11.59 13.02
CA MET A 75 0.22 -12.60 13.11
C MET A 75 -0.35 -13.99 13.34
N ALA A 76 0.33 -14.99 12.80
CA ALA A 76 0.09 -16.41 13.03
C ALA A 76 1.39 -17.13 13.46
N GLY A 77 1.22 -18.27 14.14
CA GLY A 77 2.33 -19.09 14.64
C GLY A 77 2.91 -18.63 15.99
N LEU A 78 2.26 -17.67 16.65
CA LEU A 78 2.72 -17.13 17.93
C LEU A 78 2.46 -18.08 19.11
N SER A 79 3.13 -17.83 20.24
CA SER A 79 2.80 -18.49 21.51
C SER A 79 3.06 -17.58 22.70
N GLY A 80 2.01 -17.19 23.41
CA GLY A 80 2.12 -16.23 24.51
C GLY A 80 2.20 -14.78 24.02
N ALA A 81 2.67 -13.87 24.87
CA ALA A 81 2.72 -12.44 24.57
C ALA A 81 4.04 -12.03 23.90
N HIS A 82 3.94 -11.22 22.85
CA HIS A 82 5.08 -10.75 22.06
C HIS A 82 5.06 -9.23 21.88
N ALA A 83 6.20 -8.58 22.10
CA ALA A 83 6.38 -7.19 21.75
C ALA A 83 6.49 -7.03 20.23
N ASN A 84 5.91 -5.97 19.69
CA ASN A 84 6.15 -5.56 18.32
C ASN A 84 6.37 -4.05 18.22
N HIS A 85 7.16 -3.67 17.24
CA HIS A 85 7.69 -2.32 17.11
C HIS A 85 7.79 -1.93 15.63
N LEU A 86 7.64 -0.64 15.35
CA LEU A 86 8.19 -0.03 14.14
C LEU A 86 9.63 0.43 14.45
N HIS A 87 10.57 0.07 13.60
CA HIS A 87 11.98 0.41 13.70
C HIS A 87 12.42 1.25 12.50
N HIS A 88 13.50 2.01 12.67
CA HIS A 88 14.24 2.58 11.55
C HIS A 88 15.06 1.52 10.81
N GLY A 89 15.22 1.68 9.49
CA GLY A 89 16.05 0.81 8.65
C GLY A 89 15.22 -0.24 7.90
N SER A 90 15.72 -1.46 7.86
CA SER A 90 15.04 -2.61 7.24
C SER A 90 15.30 -3.90 8.02
N CYS A 91 14.59 -4.97 7.69
CA CYS A 91 14.85 -6.33 8.18
C CYS A 91 16.32 -6.75 8.04
N ASP A 92 16.95 -6.41 6.90
CA ASP A 92 18.36 -6.73 6.59
C ASP A 92 19.36 -5.77 7.24
N ALA A 93 18.93 -4.55 7.59
CA ALA A 93 19.75 -3.50 8.17
C ALA A 93 19.01 -2.86 9.34
N GLN A 94 18.90 -3.61 10.43
CA GLN A 94 18.12 -3.25 11.62
C GLN A 94 18.63 -1.99 12.31
N GLY A 95 17.69 -1.16 12.76
CA GLY A 95 17.94 0.08 13.49
C GLY A 95 17.20 0.13 14.84
N GLU A 96 17.23 1.30 15.46
CA GLU A 96 16.58 1.53 16.75
C GLU A 96 15.05 1.51 16.66
N VAL A 97 14.39 1.27 17.79
CA VAL A 97 12.92 1.34 17.92
C VAL A 97 12.48 2.76 17.65
N HIS A 98 11.55 2.93 16.72
CA HIS A 98 10.91 4.20 16.43
C HIS A 98 9.59 4.35 17.20
N VAL A 99 8.69 3.36 17.09
CA VAL A 99 7.40 3.34 17.80
C VAL A 99 7.19 2.00 18.48
N THR A 100 6.78 2.05 19.74
CA THR A 100 6.26 0.88 20.45
C THR A 100 4.78 0.68 20.15
N LEU A 101 4.43 -0.52 19.70
CA LEU A 101 3.07 -0.90 19.38
C LEU A 101 2.47 -1.79 20.48
N GLU A 102 1.16 -2.00 20.42
CA GLU A 102 0.41 -2.83 21.35
C GLU A 102 0.90 -4.29 21.32
N LEU A 103 0.89 -4.95 22.47
CA LEU A 103 1.35 -6.34 22.58
C LEU A 103 0.48 -7.28 21.75
N LEU A 104 1.12 -8.28 21.14
CA LEU A 104 0.45 -9.39 20.48
C LEU A 104 0.24 -10.53 21.48
N ASP A 105 -1.01 -10.75 21.92
CA ASP A 105 -1.37 -11.93 22.72
C ASP A 105 -1.63 -13.13 21.80
N GLY A 106 -0.57 -13.88 21.54
CA GLY A 106 -0.57 -15.07 20.69
C GLY A 106 -0.88 -16.36 21.44
N THR A 107 -1.54 -16.32 22.61
CA THR A 107 -1.86 -17.52 23.40
C THR A 107 -2.64 -18.58 22.59
N ASP A 108 -3.45 -18.14 21.62
CA ASP A 108 -4.25 -19.01 20.75
C ASP A 108 -3.55 -19.41 19.43
N GLY A 109 -2.26 -19.09 19.26
CA GLY A 109 -1.51 -19.37 18.04
C GLY A 109 -1.55 -18.27 16.99
N SER A 110 -2.33 -17.21 17.22
CA SER A 110 -2.46 -16.03 16.38
C SER A 110 -2.77 -14.81 17.23
N ALA A 111 -2.47 -13.61 16.74
CA ALA A 111 -2.82 -12.36 17.41
C ALA A 111 -3.04 -11.24 16.39
N THR A 112 -3.98 -10.36 16.71
CA THR A 112 -4.14 -9.07 16.04
C THR A 112 -3.97 -7.96 17.07
N ALA A 113 -3.12 -6.97 16.79
CA ALA A 113 -2.94 -5.79 17.62
C ALA A 113 -3.21 -4.53 16.80
N THR A 114 -3.74 -3.49 17.45
CA THR A 114 -3.99 -2.19 16.81
C THR A 114 -3.41 -1.09 17.69
N SER A 115 -2.61 -0.22 17.08
CA SER A 115 -2.04 0.96 17.73
C SER A 115 -2.41 2.21 16.95
N THR A 116 -2.68 3.30 17.66
CA THR A 116 -2.94 4.60 17.03
C THR A 116 -2.13 5.66 17.77
N PHE A 117 -1.44 6.51 17.02
CA PHE A 117 -0.60 7.58 17.57
C PHE A 117 -0.66 8.81 16.67
N GLU A 118 -0.60 10.00 17.28
CA GLU A 118 -0.71 11.28 16.57
C GLU A 118 0.55 11.60 15.76
N GLU A 119 1.73 11.25 16.28
CA GLU A 119 3.02 11.51 15.64
C GLU A 119 3.93 10.28 15.74
N PRO A 120 4.67 9.95 14.67
CA PRO A 120 4.69 10.64 13.38
C PRO A 120 3.47 10.30 12.49
N GLU A 121 3.15 11.20 11.56
CA GLU A 121 2.13 11.00 10.52
C GLU A 121 2.50 9.86 9.55
N LEU A 122 1.51 9.29 8.84
CA LEU A 122 1.68 8.12 7.99
C LEU A 122 2.81 8.28 6.95
N ALA A 123 2.92 9.46 6.33
CA ALA A 123 3.92 9.77 5.32
C ALA A 123 5.36 9.59 5.82
N HIS A 124 5.60 9.61 7.13
CA HIS A 124 6.90 9.33 7.71
C HIS A 124 7.38 7.89 7.45
N PHE A 125 6.45 6.95 7.30
CA PHE A 125 6.75 5.53 7.18
C PHE A 125 6.89 5.03 5.74
N GLU A 126 6.74 5.90 4.73
CA GLU A 126 6.80 5.54 3.30
C GLU A 126 8.14 4.90 2.86
N ALA A 127 9.20 5.06 3.65
CA ALA A 127 10.47 4.41 3.42
C ALA A 127 11.31 4.30 4.70
N GLY A 128 12.24 3.35 4.72
CA GLY A 128 13.26 3.26 5.76
C GLY A 128 12.71 2.85 7.13
N HIS A 129 11.61 2.11 7.14
CA HIS A 129 11.01 1.54 8.34
C HIS A 129 10.66 0.07 8.11
N TYR A 130 10.66 -0.69 9.20
CA TYR A 130 10.21 -2.07 9.20
C TYR A 130 9.47 -2.38 10.49
N VAL A 131 8.53 -3.32 10.42
CA VAL A 131 7.85 -3.86 11.59
C VAL A 131 8.59 -5.10 12.06
N ALA A 132 8.83 -5.19 13.36
CA ALA A 132 9.49 -6.34 13.99
C ALA A 132 8.62 -6.89 15.12
N VAL A 133 8.50 -8.22 15.18
CA VAL A 133 7.91 -8.96 16.31
C VAL A 133 9.04 -9.68 17.04
N HIS A 134 9.04 -9.60 18.36
CA HIS A 134 10.11 -10.15 19.22
C HIS A 134 9.68 -11.41 19.96
N GLU A 135 10.66 -12.19 20.42
CA GLU A 135 10.45 -13.45 21.14
C GLU A 135 9.66 -13.29 22.46
N ALA A 136 9.70 -12.11 23.10
CA ALA A 136 9.06 -11.84 24.38
C ALA A 136 8.32 -10.49 24.40
N ASP A 137 7.56 -10.23 25.46
CA ASP A 137 6.71 -9.06 25.70
C ASP A 137 7.45 -7.81 26.24
N GLY A 138 8.78 -7.88 26.38
CA GLY A 138 9.60 -6.86 27.02
C GLY A 138 10.42 -5.98 26.06
N ALA A 139 11.55 -5.46 26.58
CA ALA A 139 12.53 -4.72 25.76
C ALA A 139 12.94 -5.52 24.51
N PRO A 140 13.35 -4.85 23.41
CA PRO A 140 13.60 -5.52 22.13
C PRO A 140 14.59 -6.67 22.30
N GLY A 141 14.06 -7.89 22.24
CA GLY A 141 14.82 -9.13 22.25
C GLY A 141 15.12 -9.59 20.82
N PRO A 142 15.45 -10.86 20.62
CA PRO A 142 15.55 -11.45 19.29
C PRO A 142 14.28 -11.20 18.47
N VAL A 143 14.44 -10.85 17.19
CA VAL A 143 13.35 -10.71 16.23
C VAL A 143 12.97 -12.11 15.76
N ILE A 144 11.69 -12.45 15.84
CA ILE A 144 11.14 -13.75 15.39
C ILE A 144 10.35 -13.61 14.08
N SER A 145 9.96 -12.40 13.70
CA SER A 145 9.37 -12.09 12.41
C SER A 145 9.53 -10.60 12.09
N CYS A 146 9.75 -10.26 10.83
CA CYS A 146 9.86 -8.87 10.40
C CYS A 146 9.40 -8.67 8.95
N GLY A 147 9.04 -7.42 8.63
CA GLY A 147 8.71 -6.99 7.27
C GLY A 147 9.01 -5.50 7.07
N ASP A 148 9.62 -5.16 5.94
CA ASP A 148 9.83 -3.77 5.53
C ASP A 148 8.49 -3.12 5.17
N VAL A 149 8.33 -1.84 5.50
CA VAL A 149 7.13 -1.05 5.17
C VAL A 149 7.27 -0.50 3.76
N ASP A 150 6.27 -0.78 2.91
CA ASP A 150 6.16 -0.35 1.49
C ASP A 150 4.77 0.20 1.16
#